data_AF-A0A5P0JKF5-F1
#
_entry.id   AF-A0A5P0JKF5-F1
#
_cell.length_a   1.000
_cell.length_b   1.000
_cell.length_c   1.000
_cell.angle_alpha   90.00
_cell.angle_beta   90.00
_cell.angle_gamma   90.00
#
_symmetry.space_group_name_H-M   'P 1'
#
loop_
_entity.id
_entity.type
_entity.pdbx_description
1 polymer ?
#
loop_
_entity_poly.entity_id
_entity_poly.type
_entity_poly.pdbx_seq_one_letter_code
_entity_poly.pdbx_strand_id
1 'polypeptide(L)'
;PPAIEGRDLNPMLQHPGLIFHPPLLYLGYGGLMVAASVALASLLRGEFDGACARICWRWALPGWSALTAGIILGSWWAYCELGWGGWWFWDPVENASLLPWLSATALL
;
A
#
# COMPACT_ATOMS: atom_id res chain seq x y z
N PRO A 1 1.00 -13.71 -26.93
CA PRO A 1 0.43 -12.74 -27.89
C PRO A 1 -0.82 -12.11 -27.26
N PRO A 2 -1.09 -10.81 -27.46
CA PRO A 2 -2.30 -10.19 -26.95
C PRO A 2 -3.55 -10.83 -27.58
N ALA A 3 -4.64 -10.92 -26.82
CA ALA A 3 -5.90 -11.48 -27.31
C ALA A 3 -6.42 -10.64 -28.49
N ILE A 4 -6.77 -11.31 -29.60
CA ILE A 4 -7.11 -10.69 -30.90
C ILE A 4 -8.34 -9.76 -30.83
N GLU A 5 -9.12 -9.76 -29.76
CA GLU A 5 -10.37 -8.98 -29.63
C GLU A 5 -10.58 -8.33 -28.25
N GLY A 6 -9.53 -8.11 -27.43
CA GLY A 6 -9.71 -7.50 -26.09
C GLY A 6 -10.57 -8.33 -25.12
N ARG A 7 -10.71 -9.64 -25.39
CA ARG A 7 -11.43 -10.61 -24.56
C ARG A 7 -10.67 -11.03 -23.31
N ASP A 8 -9.48 -10.49 -23.11
CA ASP A 8 -8.61 -10.76 -21.97
C ASP A 8 -7.82 -9.50 -21.61
N LEU A 9 -7.24 -9.50 -20.40
CA LEU A 9 -6.33 -8.46 -19.96
C LEU A 9 -5.10 -8.42 -20.87
N ASN A 10 -4.51 -7.23 -21.01
CA ASN A 10 -3.18 -7.10 -21.62
C ASN A 10 -2.22 -8.12 -20.96
N PRO A 11 -1.41 -8.89 -21.73
CA PRO A 11 -0.50 -9.88 -21.17
C PRO A 11 0.34 -9.39 -19.98
N MET A 12 0.73 -8.11 -19.99
CA MET A 12 1.48 -7.46 -18.91
C MET A 12 0.71 -7.39 -17.58
N LEU A 13 -0.62 -7.46 -17.64
CA LEU A 13 -1.53 -7.39 -16.50
C LEU A 13 -1.92 -8.76 -15.93
N GLN A 14 -1.40 -9.84 -16.48
CA GLN A 14 -1.70 -11.20 -16.04
C GLN A 14 -0.65 -11.74 -15.04
N HIS A 15 0.39 -10.96 -14.75
CA HIS A 15 1.44 -11.35 -13.82
C HIS A 15 0.90 -11.46 -12.38
N PRO A 16 1.23 -12.52 -11.62
CA PRO A 16 0.75 -12.71 -10.25
C PRO A 16 1.06 -11.53 -9.32
N GLY A 17 2.24 -10.92 -9.47
CA GLY A 17 2.59 -9.70 -8.73
C GLY A 17 1.60 -8.55 -8.98
N LEU A 18 1.10 -8.38 -10.21
CA LEU A 18 0.06 -7.39 -10.50
C LEU A 18 -1.28 -7.73 -9.81
N ILE A 19 -1.60 -9.02 -9.69
CA ILE A 19 -2.86 -9.46 -9.09
C ILE A 19 -2.86 -9.25 -7.56
N PHE A 20 -1.75 -9.55 -6.90
CA PHE A 20 -1.68 -9.52 -5.43
C PHE A 20 -1.29 -8.17 -4.85
N HIS A 21 -0.49 -7.35 -5.55
CA HIS A 21 -0.05 -6.07 -4.97
C HIS A 21 -1.20 -5.08 -4.68
N PRO A 22 -2.23 -4.89 -5.54
CA PRO A 22 -3.25 -3.88 -5.28
C PRO A 22 -4.09 -4.21 -4.03
N PRO A 23 -4.61 -5.45 -3.84
CA PRO A 23 -5.28 -5.82 -2.60
C PRO A 23 -4.44 -5.55 -1.35
N LEU A 24 -3.14 -5.85 -1.39
CA LEU A 24 -2.24 -5.59 -0.27
C LEU A 24 -2.04 -4.09 -0.01
N LEU A 25 -1.89 -3.28 -1.06
CA LEU A 25 -1.85 -1.82 -0.93
C LEU A 25 -3.15 -1.29 -0.31
N TYR A 26 -4.32 -1.73 -0.77
CA TYR A 26 -5.61 -1.32 -0.23
C TYR A 26 -5.82 -1.74 1.23
N LEU A 27 -5.43 -2.96 1.60
CA LEU A 27 -5.43 -3.40 3.01
C LEU A 27 -4.52 -2.52 3.86
N GLY A 28 -3.35 -2.19 3.32
CA GLY A 28 -2.40 -1.28 3.92
C GLY A 28 -2.98 0.11 4.18
N TYR A 29 -3.55 0.73 3.15
CA TYR A 29 -4.24 2.02 3.25
C TYR A 29 -5.41 1.97 4.22
N GLY A 30 -6.20 0.90 4.21
CA GLY A 30 -7.31 0.71 5.14
C GLY A 30 -6.85 0.70 6.60
N GLY A 31 -5.80 -0.06 6.92
CA GLY A 31 -5.23 -0.10 8.26
C GLY A 31 -4.71 1.26 8.73
N LEU A 32 -3.95 1.96 7.87
CA LEU A 32 -3.45 3.30 8.20
C LEU A 32 -4.56 4.35 8.30
N MET A 33 -5.61 4.24 7.49
CA MET A 33 -6.78 5.14 7.56
C MET A 33 -7.49 5.03 8.90
N VAL A 34 -7.63 3.82 9.45
CA VAL A 34 -8.21 3.62 10.80
C VAL A 34 -7.34 4.28 11.87
N ALA A 35 -6.02 4.06 11.83
CA ALA A 35 -5.09 4.69 12.78
C ALA A 35 -5.12 6.23 12.69
N ALA A 36 -5.11 6.78 11.47
CA ALA A 36 -5.20 8.22 11.22
C ALA A 36 -6.54 8.80 11.71
N SER A 37 -7.64 8.09 11.51
CA SER A 37 -8.97 8.53 11.96
C SER A 37 -9.06 8.57 13.49
N VAL A 38 -8.50 7.58 14.18
CA VAL A 38 -8.42 7.56 15.65
C VAL A 38 -7.56 8.71 16.16
N ALA A 39 -6.37 8.90 15.59
CA ALA A 39 -5.49 10.01 15.96
C ALA A 39 -6.17 11.38 15.75
N LEU A 40 -6.82 11.58 14.60
CA LEU A 40 -7.56 12.81 14.31
C LEU A 40 -8.70 13.03 15.31
N ALA A 41 -9.50 12.00 15.59
CA ALA A 41 -10.60 12.10 16.56
C ALA A 41 -10.11 12.41 17.99
N SER A 42 -8.97 11.86 18.39
CA SER A 42 -8.32 12.17 19.67
C SER A 42 -7.82 13.61 19.73
N LEU A 43 -7.19 14.10 18.66
CA LEU A 43 -6.74 15.49 18.56
C LEU A 43 -7.91 16.47 18.65
N LEU A 44 -9.01 16.18 17.96
CA LEU A 44 -10.23 17.01 18.01
C LEU A 44 -10.89 17.05 19.39
N ARG A 45 -10.74 15.98 20.19
CA ARG A 45 -11.21 15.92 21.58
C ARG A 45 -10.21 16.52 22.58
N GLY A 46 -8.96 16.75 22.18
CA GLY A 46 -7.89 17.16 23.09
C GLY A 46 -7.40 16.06 24.02
N GLU A 47 -7.78 14.80 23.76
CA GLU A 47 -7.49 13.65 24.63
C GLU A 47 -6.94 12.49 23.80
N PHE A 48 -5.66 12.14 24.03
CA PHE A 48 -5.03 10.94 23.47
C PHE A 48 -4.54 10.06 24.61
N ASP A 49 -5.20 8.92 24.79
CA ASP A 49 -4.92 7.99 25.88
C ASP A 49 -4.28 6.68 25.38
N GLY A 50 -3.94 5.80 26.32
CA GLY A 50 -3.36 4.50 25.98
C GLY A 50 -4.30 3.58 25.20
N ALA A 51 -5.62 3.78 25.27
CA ALA A 51 -6.58 3.00 24.48
C ALA A 51 -6.51 3.42 23.00
N CYS A 52 -6.47 4.72 22.72
CA CYS A 52 -6.28 5.26 21.37
C CYS A 52 -4.95 4.76 20.77
N ALA A 53 -3.84 4.85 21.52
CA ALA A 53 -2.54 4.35 21.08
C ALA A 53 -2.57 2.86 20.71
N ARG A 54 -3.21 2.02 21.54
CA ARG A 54 -3.35 0.58 21.25
C ARG A 54 -4.17 0.29 20.00
N ILE A 55 -5.22 1.09 19.73
CA ILE A 55 -6.00 0.96 18.50
C ILE A 55 -5.12 1.34 17.32
N CYS A 56 -4.43 2.49 17.37
CA CYS A 56 -3.51 2.92 16.31
C CYS A 56 -2.48 1.81 16.00
N TRP A 57 -1.81 1.26 17.01
CA TRP A 57 -0.82 0.19 16.81
C TRP A 57 -1.42 -1.07 16.16
N ARG A 58 -2.58 -1.52 16.66
CA ARG A 58 -3.28 -2.72 16.16
C ARG A 58 -3.67 -2.64 14.69
N TRP A 59 -3.86 -1.44 14.16
CA TRP A 59 -4.19 -1.23 12.75
C TRP A 59 -2.98 -0.80 11.91
N ALA A 60 -2.07 -0.02 12.49
CA ALA A 60 -0.87 0.44 11.82
C ALA A 60 0.11 -0.70 11.53
N LEU A 61 0.33 -1.63 12.46
CA LEU A 61 1.29 -2.72 12.26
C LEU A 61 0.88 -3.70 11.14
N PRO A 62 -0.37 -4.22 11.11
CA PRO A 62 -0.83 -5.04 9.98
C PRO A 62 -0.91 -4.23 8.68
N GLY A 63 -1.34 -2.97 8.74
CA GLY A 63 -1.40 -2.09 7.57
C GLY A 63 -0.01 -1.82 6.96
N TRP A 64 0.98 -1.54 7.81
CA TRP A 64 2.38 -1.39 7.40
C TRP A 64 2.95 -2.67 6.80
N SER A 65 2.64 -3.83 7.40
CA SER A 65 3.07 -5.13 6.88
C SER A 65 2.46 -5.39 5.49
N ALA A 66 1.18 -5.08 5.31
CA ALA A 66 0.49 -5.20 4.03
C ALA A 66 1.04 -4.24 2.97
N LEU A 67 1.31 -2.97 3.33
CA LEU A 67 1.99 -2.02 2.44
C LEU A 67 3.38 -2.51 2.05
N THR A 68 4.15 -3.03 2.99
CA THR A 68 5.50 -3.57 2.73
C THR A 68 5.43 -4.69 1.70
N ALA A 69 4.52 -5.66 1.89
CA ALA A 69 4.31 -6.74 0.94
C ALA A 69 3.80 -6.24 -0.42
N GLY A 70 2.88 -5.28 -0.43
CA GLY A 70 2.36 -4.65 -1.64
C GLY A 70 3.44 -3.92 -2.44
N ILE A 71 4.29 -3.14 -1.78
CA ILE A 71 5.42 -2.45 -2.41
C ILE A 71 6.40 -3.48 -3.00
N ILE A 72 6.79 -4.51 -2.24
CA ILE A 72 7.70 -5.57 -2.73
C ILE A 72 7.13 -6.27 -3.97
N LEU A 73 5.85 -6.66 -3.94
CA LEU A 73 5.20 -7.33 -5.07
C LEU A 73 5.01 -6.43 -6.28
N GLY A 74 4.69 -5.15 -6.06
CA GLY A 74 4.60 -4.14 -7.10
C GLY A 74 5.95 -3.88 -7.76
N SER A 75 7.01 -3.71 -6.96
CA SER A 75 8.39 -3.56 -7.44
C SER A 75 8.86 -4.79 -8.20
N TRP A 76 8.53 -5.99 -7.73
CA TRP A 76 8.86 -7.23 -8.44
C TRP A 76 8.15 -7.28 -9.80
N TRP A 77 6.84 -7.03 -9.84
CA TRP A 77 6.10 -6.99 -11.10
C TRP A 77 6.68 -5.95 -12.08
N ALA A 78 6.91 -4.72 -11.62
CA ALA A 78 7.43 -3.64 -12.45
C ALA A 78 8.82 -3.99 -13.01
N TYR A 79 9.68 -4.61 -12.18
CA TYR A 79 10.97 -5.09 -12.63
C TYR A 79 10.85 -6.17 -13.72
N CYS A 80 9.97 -7.15 -13.53
CA CYS A 80 9.80 -8.26 -14.47
C CYS A 80 9.18 -7.82 -15.81
N GLU A 81 8.18 -6.95 -15.78
CA GLU A 81 7.42 -6.57 -16.98
C GLU A 81 7.96 -5.32 -17.68
N LEU A 82 8.49 -4.36 -16.91
CA LEU A 82 8.94 -3.06 -17.43
C LEU A 82 10.47 -2.90 -17.41
N GLY A 83 11.18 -3.79 -16.71
CA GLY A 83 12.62 -3.69 -16.51
C GLY A 83 13.03 -2.43 -15.77
N TRP A 84 14.32 -2.08 -15.85
CA TRP A 84 14.86 -0.85 -15.26
C TRP A 84 14.23 0.44 -15.82
N GLY A 85 13.59 0.35 -16.99
CA GLY A 85 12.91 1.47 -17.65
C GLY A 85 11.48 1.74 -17.15
N GLY A 86 10.91 0.88 -16.30
CA GLY A 86 9.64 1.14 -15.60
C GLY A 86 9.64 0.78 -14.11
N TRP A 87 10.77 0.32 -13.57
CA TRP A 87 10.96 0.09 -12.14
C TRP A 87 11.30 1.38 -11.39
N TRP A 88 10.43 1.78 -10.45
CA TRP A 88 10.67 2.86 -9.49
C TRP A 88 10.93 4.25 -10.10
N PHE A 89 9.95 4.74 -10.85
CA PHE A 89 9.97 6.04 -11.56
C PHE A 89 9.57 7.25 -10.71
N TRP A 90 9.30 7.04 -9.42
CA TRP A 90 8.68 8.04 -8.55
C TRP A 90 7.38 8.56 -9.15
N ASP A 91 6.61 7.69 -9.79
CA ASP A 91 5.31 8.04 -10.30
C ASP A 91 4.28 8.18 -9.14
N PRO A 92 3.08 8.72 -9.39
CA PRO A 92 2.09 8.92 -8.33
C PRO A 92 1.72 7.64 -7.55
N VAL A 93 1.71 6.46 -8.18
CA VAL A 93 1.36 5.19 -7.53
C VAL A 93 2.44 4.79 -6.53
N GLU A 94 3.70 4.89 -6.94
CA GLU A 94 4.85 4.58 -6.08
C GLU A 94 4.91 5.53 -4.88
N ASN A 95 4.77 6.84 -5.11
CA ASN A 95 4.74 7.82 -4.01
C ASN A 95 3.54 7.63 -3.09
N ALA A 96 2.36 7.33 -3.64
CA ALA A 96 1.16 7.08 -2.86
C ALA A 96 1.32 5.88 -1.91
N SER A 97 2.11 4.87 -2.29
CA SER A 97 2.43 3.75 -1.42
C SER A 97 3.57 4.05 -0.45
N LEU A 98 4.60 4.78 -0.88
CA LEU A 98 5.82 5.05 -0.10
C LEU A 98 5.59 6.03 1.06
N LEU A 99 4.87 7.14 0.84
CA LEU A 99 4.72 8.17 1.87
C LEU A 99 3.94 7.69 3.11
N PRO A 100 2.82 6.95 2.97
CA PRO A 100 2.16 6.35 4.12
C PRO A 100 3.02 5.27 4.78
N TRP A 101 3.79 4.49 4.00
CA TRP A 101 4.69 3.48 4.53
C TRP A 101 5.79 4.10 5.41
N LEU A 102 6.42 5.21 4.98
CA LEU A 102 7.39 5.95 5.78
C LEU A 102 6.76 6.54 7.05
N SER A 103 5.55 7.10 6.92
CA SER A 103 4.82 7.67 8.06
C SER A 103 4.48 6.60 9.10
N ALA A 104 4.05 5.42 8.64
CA ALA A 104 3.79 4.27 9.49
C ALA A 104 5.07 3.70 10.11
N THR A 105 6.19 3.71 9.39
CA THR A 105 7.50 3.33 9.92
C THR A 105 7.95 4.27 11.05
N ALA A 106 7.64 5.57 10.96
CA ALA A 106 7.92 6.52 12.02
C ALA A 106 6.97 6.40 13.23
N LEU A 107 5.75 5.89 13.01
CA LEU A 107 4.76 5.65 14.06
C LEU A 107 5.07 4.38 14.88
N LEU A 108 5.60 3.34 14.22
CA LEU A 108 5.90 2.04 14.81
C LEU A 108 7.26 2.02 15.52
#